data_AF-A0A1H0SXY1-F1
#
_entry.id   AF-A0A1H0SXY1-F1
#
_cell.length_a   1.000
_cell.length_b   1.000
_cell.length_c   1.000
_cell.angle_alpha   90.00
_cell.angle_beta   90.00
_cell.angle_gamma   90.00
#
_symmetry.space_group_name_H-M   'P 1'
#
loop_
_entity.id
_entity.type
_entity.pdbx_description
1 polymer ?
#
loop_
_entity_poly.entity_id
_entity_poly.type
_entity_poly.pdbx_seq_one_letter_code
_entity_poly.pdbx_strand_id
1 'polypeptide(L)'
;MRAGYRADRLSRPADAVLWSPWSVAEWMDARTREHILHAEVWSSQDRQWVSIGDEDDLDQLRQQNFVIASKGDSIYSDIYTDANVHHDLFVEAVTREQCIHDCAPDPANDDGTAV
;
A
#
# COMPACT_ATOMS: atom_id res chain seq x y z
N MET A 1 7.15 19.53 -1.21
CA MET A 1 6.49 18.75 -2.28
C MET A 1 4.99 18.81 -2.04
N ARG A 2 4.18 18.89 -3.09
CA ARG A 2 2.72 18.84 -2.98
C ARG A 2 2.29 17.42 -3.32
N ALA A 3 1.74 16.69 -2.35
CA ALA A 3 1.21 15.35 -2.58
C ALA A 3 0.13 15.34 -3.69
N GLY A 4 -0.01 14.22 -4.40
CA GLY A 4 -0.98 14.02 -5.49
C GLY A 4 -0.57 14.60 -6.87
N TYR A 5 0.52 15.36 -6.99
CA TYR A 5 1.00 15.85 -8.29
C TYR A 5 1.82 14.79 -9.04
N ARG A 6 1.43 14.50 -10.29
CA ARG A 6 2.09 13.49 -11.14
C ARG A 6 3.62 13.69 -11.27
N ALA A 7 4.08 14.93 -11.39
CA ALA A 7 5.51 15.22 -11.52
C ALA A 7 6.28 14.90 -10.24
N ASP A 8 5.76 15.34 -9.09
CA ASP A 8 6.32 15.05 -7.77
C ASP A 8 6.35 13.53 -7.53
N ARG A 9 5.22 12.84 -7.83
CA ARG A 9 5.11 11.38 -7.78
C ARG A 9 6.20 10.65 -8.55
N LEU A 10 6.45 11.04 -9.80
CA LEU A 10 7.42 10.36 -10.67
C LEU A 10 8.89 10.66 -10.30
N SER A 11 9.12 11.70 -9.50
CA SER A 11 10.47 12.12 -9.07
C SER A 11 10.84 11.64 -7.67
N ARG A 12 9.86 11.08 -6.94
CA ARG A 12 10.00 10.64 -5.55
C ARG A 12 10.66 9.25 -5.49
N PRO A 13 11.59 9.01 -4.54
CA PRO A 13 12.05 7.66 -4.22
C PRO A 13 10.92 6.84 -3.59
N ALA A 14 10.95 5.52 -3.78
CA ALA A 14 10.03 4.63 -3.09
C ALA A 14 10.15 4.76 -1.56
N ASP A 15 9.03 4.65 -0.87
CA ASP A 15 8.99 4.64 0.60
C ASP A 15 9.53 3.34 1.17
N ALA A 16 9.36 2.26 0.40
CA ALA A 16 9.92 0.96 0.67
C ALA A 16 10.23 0.25 -0.65
N VAL A 17 11.31 -0.53 -0.63
CA VAL A 17 11.69 -1.46 -1.70
C VAL A 17 11.61 -2.86 -1.11
N LEU A 18 10.72 -3.70 -1.63
CA LEU A 18 10.38 -5.00 -1.07
C LEU A 18 10.35 -6.07 -2.16
N TRP A 19 10.83 -7.26 -1.84
CA TRP A 19 10.98 -8.36 -2.80
C TRP A 19 9.90 -9.44 -2.70
N SER A 20 9.25 -9.52 -1.55
CA SER A 20 8.19 -10.48 -1.28
C SER A 20 6.84 -9.81 -1.56
N PRO A 21 6.00 -10.38 -2.44
CA PRO A 21 4.64 -9.88 -2.68
C PRO A 21 3.79 -9.80 -1.42
N TRP A 22 4.03 -10.73 -0.47
CA TRP A 22 3.38 -10.72 0.83
C TRP A 22 3.77 -9.49 1.64
N SER A 23 5.07 -9.20 1.72
CA SER A 23 5.58 -8.05 2.47
C SER A 23 5.14 -6.73 1.84
N VAL A 24 5.03 -6.66 0.51
CA VAL A 24 4.43 -5.51 -0.19
C VAL A 24 2.98 -5.31 0.24
N ALA A 25 2.18 -6.37 0.25
CA ALA A 25 0.77 -6.29 0.62
C ALA A 25 0.58 -5.88 2.10
N GLU A 26 1.36 -6.46 3.02
CA GLU A 26 1.33 -6.11 4.44
C GLU A 26 1.80 -4.67 4.69
N TRP A 27 2.85 -4.22 3.99
CA TRP A 27 3.31 -2.83 4.09
C TRP A 27 2.23 -1.86 3.61
N MET A 28 1.58 -2.15 2.48
CA MET A 28 0.49 -1.34 1.96
C MET A 28 -0.71 -1.32 2.91
N ASP A 29 -1.08 -2.47 3.49
CA ASP A 29 -2.17 -2.56 4.46
C ASP A 29 -1.90 -1.71 5.71
N ALA A 30 -0.72 -1.87 6.33
CA ALA A 30 -0.30 -1.10 7.50
C ALA A 30 -0.34 0.41 7.24
N ARG A 31 0.22 0.86 6.10
CA ARG A 31 0.23 2.28 5.71
C ARG A 31 -1.16 2.81 5.35
N THR A 32 -2.01 1.96 4.79
CA THR A 32 -3.39 2.33 4.48
C THR A 32 -4.17 2.55 5.77
N ARG A 33 -4.05 1.66 6.76
CA ARG A 33 -4.70 1.77 8.07
C ARG A 33 -4.31 3.04 8.84
N GLU A 34 -3.09 3.55 8.66
CA GLU A 34 -2.64 4.81 9.28
C GLU A 34 -3.41 6.04 8.78
N HIS A 35 -4.02 5.95 7.59
CA HIS A 35 -4.57 7.10 6.87
C HIS A 35 -5.96 6.87 6.28
N ILE A 36 -6.55 5.68 6.41
CA ILE A 36 -7.85 5.42 5.78
C ILE A 36 -8.95 6.19 6.48
N LEU A 37 -9.84 6.78 5.68
CA LEU A 37 -11.08 7.36 6.18
C LEU A 37 -12.15 6.28 6.23
N HIS A 38 -12.67 6.03 7.44
CA HIS A 38 -13.88 5.22 7.59
C HIS A 38 -15.10 6.06 7.21
N ALA A 39 -15.84 5.62 6.19
CA ALA A 39 -17.03 6.33 5.72
C ALA A 39 -18.11 5.33 5.30
N GLU A 40 -19.38 5.72 5.46
CA GLU A 40 -20.50 4.99 4.85
C GLU A 40 -20.92 5.68 3.56
N VAL A 41 -21.00 4.92 2.47
CA VAL A 41 -21.50 5.41 1.18
C VAL A 41 -22.69 4.60 0.73
N TRP A 42 -23.65 5.26 0.08
CA TRP A 42 -24.82 4.57 -0.46
C TRP A 42 -24.45 3.90 -1.79
N SER A 43 -24.43 2.56 -1.82
CA SER A 43 -24.29 1.79 -3.07
C SER A 43 -25.63 1.79 -3.81
N SER A 44 -25.69 2.45 -4.97
CA SER A 44 -26.89 2.43 -5.81
C SER A 44 -27.15 1.05 -6.42
N GLN A 45 -26.10 0.26 -6.64
CA GLN A 45 -26.19 -1.09 -7.21
C GLN A 45 -26.80 -2.07 -6.21
N ASP A 46 -26.36 -2.02 -4.96
CA ASP A 46 -26.79 -2.95 -3.92
C ASP A 46 -27.97 -2.42 -3.09
N ARG A 47 -28.32 -1.14 -3.29
CA ARG A 47 -29.41 -0.42 -2.60
C ARG A 47 -29.25 -0.47 -1.07
N GLN A 48 -28.02 -0.34 -0.61
CA GLN A 48 -27.65 -0.34 0.81
C GLN A 48 -26.48 0.60 1.08
N TRP A 49 -26.33 0.99 2.34
CA TRP A 49 -25.10 1.63 2.81
C TRP A 49 -23.99 0.57 2.87
N VAL A 50 -22.84 0.91 2.31
CA VAL A 50 -21.61 0.11 2.39
C VAL A 50 -20.56 0.92 3.11
N SER A 51 -19.78 0.24 3.95
CA SER A 51 -18.66 0.84 4.66
C SER A 51 -17.44 0.85 3.76
N ILE A 52 -16.71 1.96 3.77
CA ILE A 52 -15.38 2.11 3.18
C ILE A 52 -14.39 2.11 4.34
N GLY A 53 -13.28 1.40 4.13
CA GLY A 53 -12.18 1.27 5.06
C GLY A 53 -12.48 0.40 6.27
N ASP A 54 -13.55 -0.40 6.24
CA ASP A 54 -13.71 -1.47 7.24
C ASP A 54 -12.73 -2.63 6.98
N GLU A 55 -12.74 -3.63 7.85
CA GLU A 55 -11.80 -4.76 7.74
C GLU A 55 -12.00 -5.58 6.46
N ASP A 56 -13.23 -5.71 5.97
CA ASP A 56 -13.51 -6.46 4.75
C ASP A 56 -12.95 -5.73 3.51
N ASP A 57 -13.09 -4.39 3.47
CA ASP A 57 -12.49 -3.54 2.44
C ASP A 57 -10.95 -3.58 2.48
N LEU A 58 -10.37 -3.46 3.69
CA LEU A 58 -8.93 -3.55 3.88
C LEU A 58 -8.37 -4.92 3.48
N ASP A 59 -9.06 -6.01 3.83
CA ASP A 59 -8.69 -7.37 3.43
C ASP A 59 -8.75 -7.53 1.91
N GLN A 60 -9.77 -6.99 1.27
CA GLN A 60 -9.89 -7.00 -0.18
C GLN A 60 -8.74 -6.21 -0.85
N LEU A 61 -8.43 -5.02 -0.34
CA LEU A 61 -7.31 -4.19 -0.81
C LEU A 61 -5.97 -4.89 -0.65
N ARG A 62 -5.73 -5.53 0.50
CA ARG A 62 -4.52 -6.32 0.76
C ARG A 62 -4.38 -7.46 -0.26
N GLN A 63 -5.44 -8.20 -0.55
CA GLN A 63 -5.43 -9.26 -1.56
C GLN A 63 -5.14 -8.72 -2.97
N GLN A 64 -5.72 -7.57 -3.34
CA GLN A 64 -5.45 -6.93 -4.62
C GLN A 64 -3.98 -6.51 -4.75
N ASN A 65 -3.44 -5.87 -3.70
CA ASN A 65 -2.03 -5.46 -3.65
C ASN A 65 -1.09 -6.67 -3.76
N PHE A 66 -1.41 -7.77 -3.08
CA PHE A 66 -0.66 -9.02 -3.21
C PHE A 66 -0.63 -9.53 -4.66
N VAL A 67 -1.77 -9.52 -5.36
CA VAL A 67 -1.86 -9.97 -6.76
C VAL A 67 -1.08 -9.06 -7.70
N ILE A 68 -1.07 -7.75 -7.46
CA ILE A 68 -0.29 -6.78 -8.24
C ILE A 68 1.21 -7.02 -8.02
N ALA A 69 1.65 -7.07 -6.75
CA ALA A 69 3.05 -7.30 -6.40
C ALA A 69 3.57 -8.66 -6.88
N SER A 70 2.71 -9.68 -6.93
CA SER A 70 3.05 -11.02 -7.46
C SER A 70 3.39 -11.00 -8.95
N LYS A 71 2.99 -9.96 -9.69
CA LYS A 71 3.37 -9.77 -11.10
C LYS A 71 4.71 -9.02 -11.25
N GLY A 72 5.30 -8.57 -10.13
CA GLY A 72 6.46 -7.69 -10.12
C GLY A 72 6.12 -6.22 -10.34
N ASP A 73 4.84 -5.85 -10.23
CA ASP A 73 4.40 -4.46 -10.42
C ASP A 73 4.58 -3.68 -9.12
N SER A 74 5.29 -2.55 -9.21
CA SER A 74 5.37 -1.58 -8.11
C SER A 74 4.04 -0.87 -7.91
N ILE A 75 3.71 -0.54 -6.66
CA ILE A 75 2.39 -0.03 -6.29
C ILE A 75 2.52 1.42 -5.84
N TYR A 76 1.73 2.28 -6.46
CA TYR A 76 1.50 3.64 -6.00
C TYR A 76 0.02 3.79 -5.64
N SER A 77 -0.24 4.34 -4.46
CA SER A 77 -1.58 4.69 -3.99
C SER A 77 -1.60 6.13 -3.48
N ASP A 78 -2.72 6.82 -3.70
CA ASP A 78 -3.00 8.15 -3.15
C ASP A 78 -4.24 8.01 -2.27
N ILE A 79 -4.04 8.09 -0.96
CA ILE A 79 -5.12 7.95 0.03
C ILE A 79 -5.61 9.34 0.43
N TYR A 80 -6.92 9.53 0.33
CA TYR A 80 -7.60 10.77 0.67
C TYR A 80 -8.12 10.70 2.12
N THR A 81 -7.72 11.67 2.95
CA THR A 81 -8.24 11.83 4.31
C THR A 81 -9.19 13.04 4.42
N ASP A 82 -9.83 13.16 5.57
CA ASP A 82 -10.60 14.35 5.94
C ASP A 82 -9.75 15.62 5.76
N ALA A 83 -10.34 16.65 5.14
CA ALA A 83 -9.73 17.91 4.73
C ALA A 83 -8.88 17.90 3.44
N ASN A 84 -9.11 16.95 2.51
CA ASN A 84 -8.38 16.86 1.22
C ASN A 84 -6.86 16.75 1.40
N VAL A 85 -6.42 16.10 2.47
CA VAL A 85 -5.01 15.79 2.65
C VAL A 85 -4.71 14.50 1.89
N HIS A 86 -3.68 14.56 1.05
CA HIS A 86 -3.23 13.46 0.22
C HIS A 86 -2.09 12.72 0.92
N HIS A 87 -2.23 11.41 1.04
CA HIS A 87 -1.21 10.50 1.54
C HIS A 87 -0.75 9.60 0.41
N ASP A 88 0.30 10.06 -0.27
CA ASP A 88 0.94 9.32 -1.34
C ASP A 88 1.79 8.19 -0.75
N LEU A 89 1.46 6.94 -1.09
CA LEU A 89 2.22 5.75 -0.79
C LEU A 89 2.87 5.22 -2.05
N PHE A 90 4.17 4.93 -2.00
CA PHE A 90 4.90 4.29 -3.09
C PHE A 90 5.77 3.15 -2.58
N VAL A 91 5.45 1.92 -2.98
CA VAL A 91 6.28 0.74 -2.73
C VAL A 91 6.80 0.18 -4.03
N GLU A 92 8.11 -0.03 -4.09
CA GLU A 92 8.76 -0.68 -5.21
C GLU A 92 8.80 -2.18 -4.96
N ALA A 93 8.16 -2.94 -5.86
CA ALA A 93 8.21 -4.39 -5.86
C ALA A 93 9.35 -4.85 -6.77
N VAL A 94 10.34 -5.52 -6.19
CA VAL A 94 11.54 -5.97 -6.91
C VAL A 94 11.67 -7.49 -6.85
N THR A 95 12.50 -8.09 -7.71
CA THR A 95 12.85 -9.50 -7.54
C THR A 95 13.84 -9.69 -6.39
N ARG A 96 13.98 -10.92 -5.90
CA ARG A 96 14.96 -11.26 -4.87
C ARG A 96 16.40 -10.92 -5.30
N GLU A 97 16.71 -11.06 -6.58
CA GLU A 97 18.03 -10.74 -7.14
C GLU A 97 18.29 -9.24 -7.21
N GLN A 98 17.25 -8.44 -7.47
CA GLN A 98 17.34 -6.98 -7.45
C GLN A 98 17.46 -6.44 -6.03
N CYS A 99 17.03 -7.22 -5.04
CA CYS A 99 16.97 -6.86 -3.63
C CYS A 99 18.30 -6.87 -2.88
N ILE A 100 19.39 -7.31 -3.51
CA ILE A 100 20.67 -7.61 -2.86
C ILE A 100 21.34 -6.35 -2.25
N HIS A 101 20.93 -5.15 -2.63
CA HIS A 101 21.60 -3.91 -2.21
C HIS A 101 20.72 -2.87 -1.47
N ASP A 102 19.42 -2.77 -1.77
CA ASP A 102 18.62 -1.60 -1.36
C ASP A 102 17.22 -1.93 -0.78
N CYS A 103 16.94 -3.19 -0.43
CA CYS A 103 15.66 -3.55 0.17
C CYS A 103 15.53 -3.17 1.64
N ALA A 104 14.31 -2.81 2.04
CA ALA A 104 13.96 -2.74 3.44
C ALA A 104 13.95 -4.15 4.08
N PRO A 105 14.28 -4.27 5.38
CA PRO A 105 14.12 -5.53 6.10
C PRO A 105 12.65 -5.96 6.04
N ASP A 106 12.42 -7.25 5.80
CA ASP A 106 11.09 -7.82 5.68
C ASP A 106 10.40 -7.80 7.05
N PRO A 107 9.29 -7.06 7.24
CA PRO A 107 8.58 -7.02 8.50
C PRO A 107 7.98 -8.38 8.90
N ALA A 108 7.86 -9.33 7.96
CA ALA A 108 7.37 -10.68 8.23
C ALA A 108 8.47 -11.68 8.66
N ASN A 109 9.75 -11.28 8.59
CA ASN A 109 10.91 -12.12 8.99
C ASN A 109 11.66 -11.52 10.20
N ASP A 110 11.02 -10.67 11.01
CA ASP A 110 11.58 -10.24 12.30
C ASP A 110 11.42 -11.37 13.34
N ASP A 111 12.07 -12.49 13.07
CA ASP A 111 12.12 -13.69 13.92
C ASP A 111 13.16 -13.51 15.05
N GLY A 112 13.69 -12.29 15.25
CA GLY A 112 14.64 -11.98 16.32
C GLY A 112 15.94 -12.79 16.29
N THR A 113 16.32 -13.38 15.16
CA THR A 113 17.57 -14.13 15.01
C THR A 113 18.56 -13.37 14.14
N ALA A 114 19.10 -12.29 14.72
CA ALA A 114 20.37 -11.72 14.29
C ALA A 114 21.50 -12.76 14.51
N VAL A 115 22.30 -12.97 13.47
CA VAL A 115 23.63 -13.62 13.56
C VAL A 115 24.63 -12.60 14.07
#